data_AF-A0A1J0KTU1-F1
#
_entry.id   AF-A0A1J0KTU1-F1
#
_cell.length_a   1.000
_cell.length_b   1.000
_cell.length_c   1.000
_cell.angle_alpha   90.00
_cell.angle_beta   90.00
_cell.angle_gamma   90.00
#
_symmetry.space_group_name_H-M   'P 1'
#
loop_
_entity.id
_entity.type
_entity.pdbx_description
1 polymer ?
#
loop_
_entity_poly.entity_id
_entity_poly.type
_entity_poly.pdbx_seq_one_letter_code
_entity_poly.pdbx_strand_id
1 'polypeptide(L)'
;MSEIISRQTVTSGQTISVRTGTTACIGSHPDPRIFVDSLEIAGEKIDKKIVAIEGGDDVTKADDATAAASVISLTITPGSINPTISIVLGTLINSSTRVKIQEKVSDILKAGATDMNIKLGSSNKKQEYKTDEKWGIVIDLSNLELYPISADAFSISIEPTELMGVSKDGMRYHIISIDGLTTDKGSLPVCSAASTDKGVAKIGYIAASA
;
A
#
# COMPACT_ATOMS: atom_id res chain seq x y z
N MET A 1 15.48 9.35 -14.81
CA MET A 1 14.65 8.48 -13.95
C MET A 1 13.76 7.65 -14.86
N SER A 2 13.70 6.34 -14.65
CA SER A 2 12.71 5.47 -15.28
C SER A 2 11.44 5.51 -14.44
N GLU A 3 10.29 5.65 -15.08
CA GLU A 3 8.98 5.58 -14.44
C GLU A 3 8.73 4.22 -13.77
N ILE A 4 8.07 4.20 -12.60
CA ILE A 4 7.70 2.93 -11.96
C ILE A 4 6.67 2.14 -12.78
N ILE A 5 5.65 2.83 -13.33
CA ILE A 5 4.61 2.19 -14.15
C ILE A 5 4.68 2.74 -15.57
N SER A 6 5.16 1.91 -16.50
CA SER A 6 5.19 2.27 -17.93
C SER A 6 3.78 2.31 -18.53
N ARG A 7 3.57 3.13 -19.58
CA ARG A 7 2.29 3.15 -20.31
C ARG A 7 1.97 1.78 -20.92
N GLN A 8 3.00 1.08 -21.39
CA GLN A 8 2.88 -0.26 -21.96
C GLN A 8 2.27 -1.25 -20.96
N THR A 9 2.71 -1.22 -19.70
CA THR A 9 2.16 -2.07 -18.62
C THR A 9 0.66 -1.84 -18.48
N VAL A 10 0.23 -0.56 -18.45
CA VAL A 10 -1.18 -0.17 -18.31
C VAL A 10 -2.02 -0.62 -19.51
N THR A 11 -1.54 -0.42 -20.73
CA THR A 11 -2.31 -0.72 -21.95
C THR A 11 -2.38 -2.21 -22.29
N SER A 12 -1.36 -2.99 -21.90
CA SER A 12 -1.29 -4.41 -22.22
C SER A 12 -1.88 -5.32 -21.15
N GLY A 13 -2.31 -4.78 -20.01
CA GLY A 13 -2.83 -5.57 -18.89
C GLY A 13 -1.76 -6.46 -18.25
N GLN A 14 -0.49 -6.06 -18.35
CA GLN A 14 0.61 -6.75 -17.67
C GLN A 14 0.57 -6.51 -16.16
N THR A 15 1.28 -7.36 -15.42
CA THR A 15 1.48 -7.18 -13.98
C THR A 15 2.04 -5.79 -13.67
N ILE A 16 1.37 -5.08 -12.77
CA ILE A 16 1.83 -3.81 -12.22
C ILE A 16 2.69 -4.16 -11.02
N SER A 17 3.93 -3.67 -11.00
CA SER A 17 4.85 -3.83 -9.88
C SER A 17 5.37 -2.47 -9.44
N VAL A 18 5.10 -2.12 -8.19
CA VAL A 18 5.53 -0.88 -7.55
C VAL A 18 6.44 -1.25 -6.40
N ARG A 19 7.58 -0.57 -6.29
CA ARG A 19 8.52 -0.74 -5.18
C ARG A 19 9.14 0.60 -4.81
N THR A 20 9.13 0.93 -3.52
CA THR A 20 9.81 2.09 -2.95
C THR A 20 10.93 1.62 -2.01
N GLY A 21 11.72 2.57 -1.48
CA GLY A 21 12.57 2.27 -0.33
C GLY A 21 11.74 1.92 0.91
N THR A 22 12.26 1.03 1.76
CA THR A 22 11.56 0.52 2.94
C THR A 22 11.12 1.61 3.92
N THR A 23 11.90 2.70 4.01
CA THR A 23 11.61 3.90 4.81
C THR A 23 11.46 5.15 3.95
N ALA A 24 11.16 5.00 2.65
CA ALA A 24 11.05 6.15 1.73
C ALA A 24 9.92 7.13 2.07
N CYS A 25 9.00 6.74 2.95
CA CYS A 25 7.95 7.64 3.44
C CYS A 25 8.47 8.73 4.40
N ILE A 26 9.70 8.63 4.91
CA ILE A 26 10.30 9.60 5.84
C ILE A 26 11.59 10.21 5.30
N GLY A 27 12.01 11.34 5.90
CA GLY A 27 13.27 12.00 5.57
C GLY A 27 13.21 12.81 4.27
N SER A 28 14.34 13.45 3.93
CA SER A 28 14.45 14.38 2.80
C SER A 28 15.22 13.74 1.66
N HIS A 29 14.51 13.27 0.62
CA HIS A 29 15.11 12.67 -0.57
C HIS A 29 14.13 12.73 -1.76
N PRO A 30 14.61 12.58 -3.01
CA PRO A 30 13.78 12.71 -4.22
C PRO A 30 13.06 11.42 -4.63
N ASP A 31 13.30 10.30 -3.95
CA ASP A 31 12.86 8.98 -4.43
C ASP A 31 11.33 8.80 -4.35
N PRO A 32 10.77 7.80 -5.03
CA PRO A 32 9.36 7.50 -4.91
C PRO A 32 8.95 7.02 -3.51
N ARG A 33 7.74 7.38 -3.09
CA ARG A 33 7.15 7.06 -1.78
C ARG A 33 5.64 6.93 -1.88
N ILE A 34 5.09 5.94 -1.18
CA ILE A 34 3.66 5.77 -1.07
C ILE A 34 3.31 5.51 0.39
N PHE A 35 2.31 6.21 0.89
CA PHE A 35 1.77 5.99 2.23
C PHE A 35 0.27 6.29 2.27
N VAL A 36 -0.40 5.70 3.25
CA VAL A 36 -1.85 5.84 3.48
C VAL A 36 -2.12 6.41 4.87
N ASP A 37 -3.13 7.28 4.96
CA ASP A 37 -3.48 8.00 6.19
C ASP A 37 -4.14 7.11 7.27
N SER A 38 -4.70 5.98 6.87
CA SER A 38 -5.35 4.99 7.72
C SER A 38 -5.18 3.57 7.14
N LEU A 39 -5.19 2.58 8.02
CA LEU A 39 -5.08 1.17 7.69
C LEU A 39 -5.91 0.37 8.71
N GLU A 40 -6.71 -0.56 8.22
CA GLU A 40 -7.41 -1.55 9.03
C GLU A 40 -7.10 -2.95 8.50
N ILE A 41 -6.77 -3.89 9.39
CA ILE A 41 -6.50 -5.29 9.04
C ILE A 41 -7.35 -6.16 9.96
N ALA A 42 -8.23 -7.00 9.41
CA ALA A 42 -9.08 -7.90 10.21
C ALA A 42 -9.89 -7.17 11.30
N GLY A 43 -10.36 -5.95 11.00
CA GLY A 43 -11.08 -5.09 11.94
C GLY A 43 -10.21 -4.37 12.98
N GLU A 44 -8.90 -4.60 13.00
CA GLU A 44 -7.96 -3.86 13.84
C GLU A 44 -7.46 -2.61 13.12
N LYS A 45 -7.74 -1.46 13.73
CA LYS A 45 -7.28 -0.16 13.22
C LYS A 45 -5.84 0.09 13.64
N ILE A 46 -5.03 0.46 12.67
CA ILE A 46 -3.65 0.87 12.88
C ILE A 46 -3.61 2.37 13.10
N ASP A 47 -3.02 2.79 14.20
CA ASP A 47 -2.93 4.20 14.55
C ASP A 47 -2.08 4.98 13.54
N LYS A 48 -2.52 6.20 13.25
CA LYS A 48 -1.77 7.18 12.47
C LYS A 48 -0.61 7.74 13.30
N LYS A 49 0.57 7.12 13.19
CA LYS A 49 1.76 7.43 14.02
C LYS A 49 3.02 7.78 13.23
N ILE A 50 2.99 7.67 11.90
CA ILE A 50 4.15 7.98 11.05
C ILE A 50 4.05 9.42 10.60
N VAL A 51 5.09 10.22 10.86
CA VAL A 51 5.30 11.54 10.26
C VAL A 51 5.87 11.32 8.86
N ALA A 52 4.99 11.00 7.91
CA ALA A 52 5.37 10.74 6.53
C ALA A 52 5.41 12.05 5.71
N ILE A 53 6.32 12.10 4.74
CA ILE A 53 6.65 13.28 3.98
C ILE A 53 6.19 13.10 2.53
N GLU A 54 5.30 13.98 2.06
CA GLU A 54 4.95 14.06 0.65
C GLU A 54 6.18 14.44 -0.20
N GLY A 55 6.20 14.04 -1.47
CA GLY A 55 7.28 14.39 -2.38
C GLY A 55 7.48 15.91 -2.51
N GLY A 56 8.69 16.39 -2.22
CA GLY A 56 9.06 17.80 -2.32
C GLY A 56 8.55 18.69 -1.18
N ASP A 57 7.96 18.11 -0.13
CA ASP A 57 7.62 18.85 1.07
C ASP A 57 8.86 19.11 1.95
N ASP A 58 8.81 20.22 2.69
CA ASP A 58 9.87 20.66 3.59
C ASP A 58 9.80 19.90 4.93
N VAL A 59 10.74 18.99 5.15
CA VAL A 59 10.80 18.13 6.35
C VAL A 59 10.90 18.92 7.66
N THR A 60 11.35 20.18 7.63
CA THR A 60 11.48 21.00 8.83
C THR A 60 10.15 21.52 9.35
N LYS A 61 9.07 21.36 8.58
CA LYS A 61 7.70 21.76 8.93
C LYS A 61 6.78 20.56 9.21
N ALA A 62 7.33 19.35 9.20
CA ALA A 62 6.57 18.12 9.37
C ALA A 62 6.53 17.74 10.86
N ASP A 63 5.44 18.14 11.52
CA ASP A 63 5.29 17.99 12.98
C ASP A 63 4.25 16.93 13.34
N ASP A 64 3.21 16.77 12.50
CA ASP A 64 2.08 15.88 12.75
C ASP A 64 2.22 14.54 12.02
N ALA A 65 1.67 13.48 12.63
CA ALA A 65 1.58 12.19 11.98
C ALA A 65 0.59 12.24 10.79
N THR A 66 1.08 11.88 9.62
CA THR A 66 0.35 11.94 8.34
C THR A 66 -0.01 10.55 7.79
N ALA A 67 0.60 9.47 8.29
CA ALA A 67 0.37 8.11 7.82
C ALA A 67 0.18 7.07 8.93
N ALA A 68 -0.66 6.07 8.66
CA ALA A 68 -0.76 4.84 9.45
C ALA A 68 0.16 3.73 8.90
N ALA A 69 0.39 3.74 7.58
CA ALA A 69 1.30 2.81 6.94
C ALA A 69 1.95 3.40 5.68
N SER A 70 3.17 2.97 5.40
CA SER A 70 3.80 3.09 4.10
C SER A 70 3.44 1.88 3.23
N VAL A 71 3.45 2.06 1.91
CA VAL A 71 3.34 0.97 0.93
C VAL A 71 4.72 0.79 0.30
N ILE A 72 5.45 -0.24 0.75
CA ILE A 72 6.84 -0.51 0.36
C ILE A 72 6.89 -1.22 -0.99
N SER A 73 5.98 -2.18 -1.20
CA SER A 73 5.79 -2.80 -2.51
C SER A 73 4.35 -3.22 -2.73
N LEU A 74 3.94 -3.21 -3.99
CA LEU A 74 2.64 -3.65 -4.44
C LEU A 74 2.80 -4.36 -5.78
N THR A 75 2.29 -5.57 -5.87
CA THR A 75 2.21 -6.33 -7.12
C THR A 75 0.75 -6.62 -7.39
N ILE A 76 0.26 -6.24 -8.57
CA ILE A 76 -1.09 -6.55 -9.03
C ILE A 76 -0.96 -7.25 -10.38
N THR A 77 -1.37 -8.52 -10.43
CA THR A 77 -1.53 -9.26 -11.68
C THR A 77 -2.99 -9.17 -12.09
N PRO A 78 -3.31 -8.46 -13.20
CA PRO A 78 -4.68 -8.36 -13.68
C PRO A 78 -5.30 -9.73 -13.94
N GLY A 79 -6.57 -9.89 -13.56
CA GLY A 79 -7.34 -11.10 -13.81
C GLY A 79 -8.54 -10.84 -14.72
N SER A 80 -9.06 -11.89 -15.34
CA SER A 80 -10.29 -11.81 -16.14
C SER A 80 -11.51 -11.47 -15.26
N ILE A 81 -11.55 -12.00 -14.04
CA ILE A 81 -12.57 -11.72 -13.02
C ILE A 81 -11.96 -10.89 -11.90
N ASN A 82 -11.03 -11.47 -11.15
CA ASN A 82 -10.44 -10.87 -9.96
C ASN A 82 -8.91 -10.84 -10.10
N PRO A 83 -8.22 -9.75 -9.73
CA PRO A 83 -6.77 -9.68 -9.75
C PRO A 83 -6.16 -10.58 -8.66
N THR A 84 -4.88 -10.91 -8.81
CA THR A 84 -4.04 -11.40 -7.71
C THR A 84 -3.14 -10.28 -7.21
N ILE A 85 -3.19 -10.02 -5.91
CA ILE A 85 -2.51 -8.88 -5.27
C ILE A 85 -1.58 -9.38 -4.17
N SER A 86 -0.37 -8.83 -4.15
CA SER A 86 0.57 -8.91 -3.02
C SER A 86 0.97 -7.51 -2.61
N ILE A 87 1.01 -7.24 -1.30
CA ILE A 87 1.35 -5.92 -0.76
C ILE A 87 2.29 -6.06 0.43
N VAL A 88 3.28 -5.17 0.50
CA VAL A 88 4.18 -5.03 1.64
C VAL A 88 4.00 -3.65 2.22
N LEU A 89 3.61 -3.60 3.48
CA LEU A 89 3.32 -2.39 4.24
C LEU A 89 4.36 -2.18 5.32
N GLY A 90 4.69 -0.93 5.62
CA GLY A 90 5.50 -0.57 6.78
C GLY A 90 4.67 0.20 7.79
N THR A 91 4.61 -0.25 9.04
CA THR A 91 3.80 0.40 10.08
C THR A 91 4.56 0.53 11.40
N LEU A 92 4.25 1.57 12.18
CA LEU A 92 4.81 1.79 13.50
C LEU A 92 3.84 1.26 14.55
N ILE A 93 4.12 0.06 15.07
CA ILE A 93 3.27 -0.63 16.06
C ILE A 93 4.11 -1.22 17.19
N ASN A 94 3.47 -1.45 18.33
CA ASN A 94 4.06 -2.21 19.43
C ASN A 94 3.93 -3.73 19.19
N SER A 95 4.66 -4.52 19.98
CA SER A 95 4.63 -5.99 19.87
C SER A 95 3.27 -6.61 20.17
N SER A 96 2.44 -5.98 21.02
CA SER A 96 1.12 -6.52 21.37
C SER A 96 0.10 -6.35 20.24
N THR A 97 0.11 -5.21 19.55
CA THR A 97 -0.69 -4.97 18.33
C THR A 97 -0.31 -5.97 17.24
N ARG A 98 0.99 -6.24 17.04
CA ARG A 98 1.44 -7.29 16.11
C ARG A 98 0.80 -8.64 16.42
N VAL A 99 0.88 -9.10 17.68
CA VAL A 99 0.32 -10.39 18.09
C VAL A 99 -1.19 -10.44 17.88
N LYS A 100 -1.91 -9.38 18.26
CA LYS A 100 -3.37 -9.28 18.07
C LYS A 100 -3.78 -9.40 16.60
N ILE A 101 -3.06 -8.76 15.69
CA ILE A 101 -3.33 -8.86 14.25
C ILE A 101 -3.12 -10.30 13.78
N GLN A 102 -2.02 -10.95 14.19
CA GLN A 102 -1.73 -12.34 13.81
C GLN A 102 -2.79 -13.31 14.31
N GLU A 103 -3.23 -13.16 15.57
CA GLU A 103 -4.30 -13.97 16.16
C GLU A 103 -5.62 -13.78 15.42
N LYS A 104 -6.06 -12.53 15.21
CA LYS A 104 -7.32 -12.22 14.51
C LYS A 104 -7.33 -12.70 13.07
N VAL A 105 -6.22 -12.53 12.34
CA VAL A 105 -6.12 -13.05 10.97
C VAL A 105 -6.21 -14.57 10.98
N SER A 106 -5.52 -15.25 11.92
CA SER A 106 -5.62 -16.72 12.04
C SER A 106 -7.05 -17.19 12.34
N ASP A 107 -7.76 -16.49 13.21
CA ASP A 107 -9.13 -16.87 13.61
C ASP A 107 -10.13 -16.68 12.46
N ILE A 108 -10.04 -15.57 11.72
CA ILE A 108 -10.93 -15.33 10.57
C ILE A 108 -10.66 -16.32 9.45
N LEU A 109 -9.38 -16.63 9.16
CA LEU A 109 -9.05 -17.61 8.12
C LEU A 109 -9.59 -19.02 8.43
N LYS A 110 -9.71 -19.39 9.72
CA LYS A 110 -10.33 -20.66 10.15
C LYS A 110 -11.86 -20.63 10.05
N ALA A 111 -12.49 -19.47 10.23
CA ALA A 111 -13.95 -19.32 10.22
C ALA A 111 -14.52 -19.13 8.80
N GLY A 112 -13.78 -18.43 7.95
CA GLY A 112 -14.17 -18.07 6.58
C GLY A 112 -13.22 -17.02 6.03
N ALA A 113 -12.32 -17.42 5.11
CA ALA A 113 -11.20 -16.56 4.68
C ALA A 113 -11.63 -15.22 4.05
N THR A 114 -12.78 -15.18 3.37
CA THR A 114 -13.27 -13.99 2.68
C THR A 114 -13.84 -12.92 3.61
N ASP A 115 -14.09 -13.24 4.88
CA ASP A 115 -14.55 -12.26 5.88
C ASP A 115 -13.40 -11.38 6.40
N MET A 116 -12.15 -11.75 6.06
CA MET A 116 -10.98 -10.96 6.38
C MET A 116 -10.84 -9.83 5.36
N ASN A 117 -10.88 -8.59 5.85
CA ASN A 117 -10.67 -7.41 5.03
C ASN A 117 -9.46 -6.61 5.50
N ILE A 118 -8.76 -6.03 4.53
CA ILE A 118 -7.75 -5.00 4.70
C ILE A 118 -8.25 -3.75 4.01
N LYS A 119 -8.41 -2.66 4.75
CA LYS A 119 -8.92 -1.39 4.22
C LYS A 119 -7.82 -0.34 4.24
N LEU A 120 -7.53 0.22 3.08
CA LEU A 120 -6.59 1.33 2.93
C LEU A 120 -7.33 2.67 2.97
N GLY A 121 -6.78 3.62 3.71
CA GLY A 121 -7.22 5.01 3.72
C GLY A 121 -6.86 5.76 2.44
N SER A 122 -6.76 7.09 2.54
CA SER A 122 -6.33 7.93 1.42
C SER A 122 -4.83 7.77 1.19
N SER A 123 -4.42 7.49 -0.05
CA SER A 123 -3.00 7.50 -0.42
C SER A 123 -2.53 8.91 -0.75
N ASN A 124 -1.28 9.21 -0.39
CA ASN A 124 -0.61 10.48 -0.66
C ASN A 124 -0.57 10.80 -2.16
N LYS A 125 -0.46 12.09 -2.53
CA LYS A 125 -0.62 12.54 -3.93
C LYS A 125 0.69 12.84 -4.66
N LYS A 126 1.78 13.11 -3.93
CA LYS A 126 3.11 13.37 -4.48
C LYS A 126 4.00 12.14 -4.27
N GLN A 127 3.79 11.12 -5.10
CA GLN A 127 4.41 9.80 -4.92
C GLN A 127 5.71 9.63 -5.69
N GLU A 128 5.81 10.15 -6.92
CA GLU A 128 6.99 10.06 -7.78
C GLU A 128 7.24 11.40 -8.49
N TYR A 129 8.52 11.79 -8.60
CA TYR A 129 8.93 12.95 -9.37
C TYR A 129 9.04 12.55 -10.85
N LYS A 130 8.17 13.13 -11.67
CA LYS A 130 7.94 12.78 -13.07
C LYS A 130 8.95 13.46 -14.00
N THR A 131 9.02 12.98 -15.25
CA THR A 131 9.96 13.49 -16.26
C THR A 131 9.72 14.94 -16.66
N ASP A 132 8.53 15.48 -16.40
CA ASP A 132 8.13 16.88 -16.63
C ASP A 132 8.30 17.77 -15.39
N GLU A 133 9.21 17.39 -14.48
CA GLU A 133 9.62 18.16 -13.31
C GLU A 133 8.48 18.46 -12.32
N LYS A 134 7.53 17.54 -12.22
CA LYS A 134 6.38 17.63 -11.32
C LYS A 134 6.21 16.36 -10.52
N TRP A 135 5.72 16.50 -9.30
CA TRP A 135 5.27 15.35 -8.54
C TRP A 135 3.92 14.86 -9.07
N GLY A 136 3.76 13.54 -9.12
CA GLY A 136 2.50 12.88 -9.45
C GLY A 136 2.31 11.59 -8.66
N ILE A 137 1.14 10.98 -8.80
CA ILE A 137 0.90 9.64 -8.27
C ILE A 137 1.68 8.60 -9.10
N VAL A 138 1.97 7.45 -8.51
CA VAL A 138 2.27 6.20 -9.22
C VAL A 138 0.96 5.45 -9.38
N ILE A 139 0.27 5.21 -8.26
CA ILE A 139 -1.01 4.51 -8.19
C ILE A 139 -1.86 5.10 -7.06
N ASP A 140 -3.15 5.32 -7.32
CA ASP A 140 -4.07 5.79 -6.28
C ASP A 140 -4.73 4.59 -5.58
N LEU A 141 -4.30 4.34 -4.34
CA LEU A 141 -4.78 3.24 -3.49
C LEU A 141 -5.90 3.68 -2.55
N SER A 142 -6.40 4.91 -2.70
CA SER A 142 -7.38 5.47 -1.79
C SER A 142 -8.63 4.60 -1.72
N ASN A 143 -9.04 4.25 -0.50
CA ASN A 143 -10.21 3.42 -0.19
C ASN A 143 -10.21 2.05 -0.87
N LEU A 144 -9.02 1.49 -1.14
CA LEU A 144 -8.91 0.12 -1.65
C LEU A 144 -9.19 -0.87 -0.51
N GLU A 145 -10.18 -1.73 -0.72
CA GLU A 145 -10.45 -2.88 0.15
C GLU A 145 -9.90 -4.14 -0.50
N LEU A 146 -9.15 -4.92 0.29
CA LEU A 146 -8.52 -6.18 -0.11
C LEU A 146 -9.03 -7.30 0.78
N TYR A 147 -9.21 -8.48 0.20
CA TYR A 147 -9.59 -9.68 0.92
C TYR A 147 -8.84 -10.92 0.38
N PRO A 148 -8.67 -11.98 1.17
CA PRO A 148 -8.04 -13.22 0.71
C PRO A 148 -8.78 -13.86 -0.47
N ILE A 149 -8.03 -14.36 -1.45
CA ILE A 149 -8.58 -15.22 -2.51
C ILE A 149 -9.15 -16.51 -1.89
N SER A 150 -8.38 -17.12 -1.00
CA SER A 150 -8.75 -18.31 -0.22
C SER A 150 -7.80 -18.42 0.99
N ALA A 151 -8.13 -19.29 1.95
CA ALA A 151 -7.24 -19.57 3.08
C ALA A 151 -5.88 -20.12 2.62
N ASP A 152 -5.88 -21.00 1.61
CA ASP A 152 -4.67 -21.69 1.14
C ASP A 152 -3.74 -20.79 0.31
N ALA A 153 -4.30 -19.79 -0.38
CA ALA A 153 -3.52 -18.83 -1.15
C ALA A 153 -2.96 -17.69 -0.29
N PHE A 154 -3.58 -17.42 0.86
CA PHE A 154 -3.26 -16.29 1.71
C PHE A 154 -2.04 -16.54 2.58
N SER A 155 -1.15 -15.56 2.65
CA SER A 155 -0.01 -15.55 3.57
C SER A 155 0.16 -14.17 4.17
N ILE A 156 0.50 -14.12 5.46
CA ILE A 156 0.88 -12.89 6.15
C ILE A 156 2.10 -13.12 7.03
N SER A 157 3.10 -12.25 6.92
CA SER A 157 4.20 -12.15 7.88
C SER A 157 4.28 -10.73 8.43
N ILE A 158 4.55 -10.62 9.74
CA ILE A 158 4.77 -9.33 10.40
C ILE A 158 6.11 -9.41 11.13
N GLU A 159 7.07 -8.64 10.66
CA GLU A 159 8.45 -8.70 11.12
C GLU A 159 8.88 -7.36 11.73
N PRO A 160 9.37 -7.32 12.98
CA PRO A 160 9.94 -6.12 13.55
C PRO A 160 11.25 -5.76 12.86
N THR A 161 11.52 -4.46 12.75
CA THR A 161 12.79 -3.95 12.24
C THR A 161 13.35 -2.86 13.16
N GLU A 162 14.64 -2.59 13.03
CA GLU A 162 15.32 -1.49 13.71
C GLU A 162 15.48 -0.25 12.79
N LEU A 163 14.77 -0.22 11.65
CA LEU A 163 14.93 0.82 10.62
C LEU A 163 14.54 2.23 11.08
N MET A 164 13.68 2.33 12.12
CA MET A 164 13.31 3.59 12.77
C MET A 164 13.67 3.59 14.26
N GLY A 165 14.52 2.65 14.69
CA GLY A 165 14.79 2.39 16.10
C GLY A 165 13.53 1.99 16.88
N VAL A 166 13.58 2.26 18.19
CA VAL A 166 12.47 2.02 19.13
C VAL A 166 11.99 3.37 19.65
N SER A 167 10.70 3.65 19.49
CA SER A 167 10.10 4.88 20.02
C SER A 167 10.05 4.86 21.56
N LYS A 168 9.80 6.02 22.18
CA LYS A 168 9.73 6.14 23.66
C LYS A 168 8.64 5.27 24.29
N ASP A 169 7.58 4.98 23.55
CA ASP A 169 6.46 4.11 23.92
C ASP A 169 6.64 2.66 23.45
N GLY A 170 7.83 2.29 22.95
CA GLY A 170 8.19 0.91 22.63
C GLY A 170 7.70 0.40 21.28
N MET A 171 7.24 1.28 20.39
CA MET A 171 6.88 0.92 19.02
C MET A 171 8.12 0.73 18.16
N ARG A 172 8.03 -0.20 17.22
CA ARG A 172 9.04 -0.44 16.18
C ARG A 172 8.40 -0.39 14.81
N TYR A 173 9.19 -0.06 13.80
CA TYR A 173 8.75 -0.18 12.43
C TYR A 173 8.69 -1.65 12.04
N HIS A 174 7.49 -2.14 11.77
CA HIS A 174 7.23 -3.51 11.34
C HIS A 174 6.94 -3.54 9.85
N ILE A 175 7.45 -4.57 9.18
CA ILE A 175 7.13 -4.89 7.80
C ILE A 175 6.02 -5.96 7.83
N ILE A 176 4.89 -5.64 7.22
CA ILE A 176 3.75 -6.54 7.03
C ILE A 176 3.75 -6.95 5.56
N SER A 177 4.10 -8.21 5.27
CA SER A 177 4.05 -8.77 3.92
C SER A 177 2.78 -9.62 3.80
N ILE A 178 1.96 -9.35 2.80
CA ILE A 178 0.69 -10.03 2.58
C ILE A 178 0.57 -10.48 1.12
N ASP A 179 0.33 -11.77 0.92
CA ASP A 179 0.17 -12.40 -0.38
C ASP A 179 -1.21 -13.06 -0.51
N GLY A 180 -1.62 -13.34 -1.75
CA GLY A 180 -2.85 -14.07 -2.04
C GLY A 180 -4.12 -13.23 -1.82
N LEU A 181 -4.03 -11.92 -2.02
CA LEU A 181 -5.15 -11.00 -1.92
C LEU A 181 -5.85 -10.79 -3.26
N THR A 182 -7.08 -10.30 -3.19
CA THR A 182 -7.82 -9.76 -4.32
C THR A 182 -8.70 -8.58 -3.89
N THR A 183 -9.49 -8.04 -4.82
CA THR A 183 -10.40 -6.91 -4.60
C THR A 183 -11.54 -6.95 -5.60
N ASP A 184 -12.70 -6.40 -5.23
CA ASP A 184 -13.82 -6.17 -6.15
C ASP A 184 -13.61 -4.94 -7.05
N LYS A 185 -12.58 -4.13 -6.76
CA LYS A 185 -12.30 -2.92 -7.53
C LYS A 185 -11.69 -3.31 -8.89
N GLY A 186 -12.45 -3.17 -9.96
CA GLY A 186 -12.01 -3.56 -11.30
C GLY A 186 -10.94 -2.67 -11.95
N SER A 187 -10.64 -1.49 -11.39
CA SER A 187 -9.59 -0.60 -11.92
C SER A 187 -8.99 0.36 -10.89
N LEU A 188 -7.76 0.82 -11.15
CA LEU A 188 -7.04 1.79 -10.33
C LEU A 188 -6.48 2.95 -11.16
N PRO A 189 -6.61 4.21 -10.69
CA PRO A 189 -5.92 5.34 -11.31
C PRO A 189 -4.40 5.21 -11.16
N VAL A 190 -3.68 5.48 -12.25
CA VAL A 190 -2.21 5.44 -12.32
C VAL A 190 -1.68 6.65 -13.09
N CYS A 191 -0.40 6.96 -12.94
CA CYS A 191 0.28 7.94 -13.78
C CYS A 191 1.66 7.39 -14.16
N SER A 192 1.97 7.42 -15.47
CA SER A 192 3.22 6.88 -16.02
C SER A 192 4.37 7.89 -15.97
N ALA A 193 5.06 8.16 -17.07
CA ALA A 193 6.33 8.88 -17.09
C ALA A 193 6.21 10.38 -16.77
N ALA A 194 5.30 11.10 -17.43
CA ALA A 194 5.01 12.50 -17.14
C ALA A 194 3.79 12.65 -16.21
N SER A 195 3.66 13.79 -15.51
CA SER A 195 2.49 14.10 -14.67
C SER A 195 1.17 14.20 -15.44
N THR A 196 1.27 14.38 -16.77
CA THR A 196 0.16 14.37 -17.72
C THR A 196 -0.23 12.97 -18.20
N ASP A 197 0.61 11.96 -17.99
CA ASP A 197 0.40 10.59 -18.47
C ASP A 197 -0.53 9.79 -17.53
N LYS A 198 -1.67 10.38 -17.21
CA LYS A 198 -2.69 9.75 -16.39
C LYS A 198 -3.35 8.61 -17.14
N GLY A 199 -3.74 7.58 -16.39
CA GLY A 199 -4.40 6.41 -16.92
C GLY A 199 -5.23 5.69 -15.87
N VAL A 200 -5.96 4.69 -16.35
CA VAL A 200 -6.73 3.78 -15.50
C VAL A 200 -6.25 2.38 -15.85
N ALA A 201 -5.61 1.71 -14.89
CA ALA A 201 -5.21 0.33 -15.04
C ALA A 201 -6.41 -0.57 -14.73
N LYS A 202 -6.86 -1.36 -15.71
CA LYS A 202 -7.88 -2.38 -15.51
C LYS A 202 -7.24 -3.60 -14.87
N ILE A 203 -7.73 -3.99 -13.69
CA ILE A 203 -7.15 -5.08 -12.89
C ILE A 203 -8.12 -6.26 -12.71
N GLY A 204 -9.41 -6.04 -12.93
CA GLY A 204 -10.42 -7.09 -12.82
C GLY A 204 -11.66 -6.78 -13.64
N TYR A 205 -12.70 -7.56 -13.37
CA TYR A 205 -14.03 -7.38 -13.90
C TYR A 205 -14.65 -6.08 -13.37
N ILE A 206 -15.37 -5.41 -14.25
CA ILE A 206 -16.18 -4.25 -13.92
C ILE A 206 -17.59 -4.67 -14.32
N ALA A 207 -18.46 -4.87 -13.34
CA ALA A 207 -19.87 -5.15 -13.63
C ALA A 207 -20.41 -3.98 -14.46
N ALA A 208 -21.01 -4.29 -15.61
CA ALA A 208 -21.78 -3.30 -16.34
C ALA A 208 -22.94 -2.89 -15.42
N SER A 209 -22.99 -1.61 -15.04
CA SER A 209 -24.13 -1.07 -14.29
C SER A 209 -25.41 -1.37 -15.07
N ALA A 210 -26.30 -2.14 -14.46
CA ALA A 210 -27.67 -2.34 -14.91
C ALA A 210 -28.51 -1.08 -14.66
#